data_AF-A0A353SRI9-F1
#
_entry.id   AF-A0A353SRI9-F1
#
_cell.length_a   1.000
_cell.length_b   1.000
_cell.length_c   1.000
_cell.angle_alpha   90.00
_cell.angle_beta   90.00
_cell.angle_gamma   90.00
#
_symmetry.space_group_name_H-M   'P 1'
#
loop_
_entity.id
_entity.type
_entity.pdbx_description
1 polymer ?
#
loop_
_entity_poly.entity_id
_entity_poly.type
_entity_poly.pdbx_seq_one_letter_code
_entity_poly.pdbx_strand_id
1 'polypeptide(L)'
;MADEKLIRKYGERVGYTESEIERFHEGGHRVRQVNRLSRAASRYSIQAEVVQGKHCNSGHAVGDKFILDADGNFISKFCPKKMCVYLISQLAVPVALINERLGEGLEPNDFHFMRYVRCPDSGVECFGYGEVMLRVQVVPRIKGEPVPRSG
;
A
#
# COMPACT_ATOMS: atom_id res chain seq x y z
N MET A 1 -8.89 -26.40 11.57
CA MET A 1 -7.60 -25.91 12.15
C MET A 1 -7.57 -24.37 12.20
N ALA A 2 -6.63 -23.70 12.89
CA ALA A 2 -6.70 -22.24 13.11
C ALA A 2 -6.77 -21.42 11.79
N ASP A 3 -6.11 -21.92 10.74
CA ASP A 3 -6.11 -21.32 9.41
C ASP A 3 -7.45 -21.44 8.70
N GLU A 4 -8.13 -22.57 8.83
CA GLU A 4 -9.46 -22.82 8.26
C GLU A 4 -10.50 -21.84 8.84
N LYS A 5 -10.48 -21.61 10.16
CA LYS A 5 -11.35 -20.63 10.81
C LYS A 5 -11.09 -19.21 10.30
N LEU A 6 -9.82 -18.88 10.05
CA LEU A 6 -9.41 -17.59 9.54
C LEU A 6 -9.85 -17.38 8.09
N ILE A 7 -9.75 -18.40 7.25
CA ILE A 7 -10.24 -18.36 5.87
C ILE A 7 -11.76 -18.27 5.81
N ARG A 8 -12.50 -19.01 6.66
CA ARG A 8 -13.96 -18.87 6.74
C ARG A 8 -14.37 -17.46 7.14
N LYS A 9 -13.75 -16.89 8.18
CA LYS A 9 -14.00 -15.49 8.60
C LYS A 9 -13.64 -14.49 7.48
N TYR A 10 -12.56 -14.74 6.75
CA TYR A 10 -12.21 -13.92 5.58
C TYR A 10 -13.29 -14.03 4.50
N GLY A 11 -13.72 -15.25 4.17
CA GLY A 11 -14.77 -15.56 3.20
C GLY A 11 -16.09 -14.89 3.54
N GLU A 12 -16.56 -14.98 4.79
CA GLU A 12 -17.75 -14.28 5.29
C GLU A 12 -17.65 -12.77 5.06
N ARG A 13 -16.48 -12.17 5.35
CA ARG A 13 -16.26 -10.73 5.18
C ARG A 13 -16.32 -10.29 3.70
N VAL A 14 -15.86 -11.13 2.77
CA VAL A 14 -15.79 -10.80 1.33
C VAL A 14 -16.93 -11.41 0.51
N GLY A 15 -17.82 -12.19 1.13
CA GLY A 15 -18.97 -12.81 0.48
C GLY A 15 -18.65 -14.05 -0.35
N TYR A 16 -17.65 -14.84 0.03
CA TYR A 16 -17.36 -16.11 -0.65
C TYR A 16 -18.42 -17.17 -0.40
N THR A 17 -18.72 -17.92 -1.44
CA THR A 17 -19.47 -19.18 -1.39
C THR A 17 -18.61 -20.30 -0.79
N GLU A 18 -19.25 -21.40 -0.35
CA GLU A 18 -18.51 -22.56 0.16
C GLU A 18 -17.54 -23.14 -0.89
N SER A 19 -17.94 -23.20 -2.17
CA SER A 19 -17.08 -23.71 -3.24
C SER A 19 -15.88 -22.80 -3.53
N GLU A 20 -15.96 -21.50 -3.23
CA GLU A 20 -14.83 -20.58 -3.29
C GLU A 20 -13.90 -20.72 -2.07
N ILE A 21 -14.47 -20.98 -0.89
CA ILE A 21 -13.69 -21.29 0.33
C ILE A 21 -12.91 -22.60 0.13
N GLU A 22 -13.51 -23.62 -0.48
CA GLU A 22 -12.86 -24.91 -0.75
C GLU A 22 -11.62 -24.80 -1.66
N ARG A 23 -11.50 -23.72 -2.45
CA ARG A 23 -10.28 -23.46 -3.25
C ARG A 23 -9.06 -23.13 -2.39
N PHE A 24 -9.27 -22.72 -1.14
CA PHE A 24 -8.21 -22.53 -0.16
C PHE A 24 -7.88 -23.87 0.49
N HIS A 25 -6.84 -24.53 -0.01
CA HIS A 25 -6.33 -25.76 0.59
C HIS A 25 -5.28 -25.47 1.65
N GLU A 26 -5.23 -26.33 2.67
CA GLU A 26 -4.21 -26.28 3.72
C GLU A 26 -2.79 -26.36 3.12
N GLY A 27 -1.86 -25.58 3.67
CA GLY A 27 -0.50 -25.45 3.13
C GLY A 27 -0.39 -24.57 1.88
N GLY A 28 -1.52 -24.19 1.26
CA GLY A 28 -1.56 -23.34 0.08
C GLY A 28 -1.06 -21.91 0.32
N HIS A 29 -0.45 -21.31 -0.71
CA HIS A 29 0.12 -19.96 -0.65
C HIS A 29 -0.90 -18.88 -0.24
N ARG A 30 -2.17 -19.01 -0.67
CA ARG A 30 -3.23 -18.07 -0.29
C ARG A 30 -3.59 -18.16 1.19
N VAL A 31 -3.61 -19.36 1.78
CA VAL A 31 -3.86 -19.54 3.21
C VAL A 31 -2.75 -18.88 4.03
N ARG A 32 -1.49 -19.10 3.64
CA ARG A 32 -0.35 -18.43 4.28
C ARG A 32 -0.45 -16.91 4.17
N GLN A 33 -0.70 -16.39 2.96
CA GLN A 33 -0.78 -14.95 2.71
C GLN A 33 -1.89 -14.29 3.55
N VAL A 34 -3.12 -14.83 3.51
CA VAL A 34 -4.25 -14.27 4.28
C VAL A 34 -3.96 -14.32 5.78
N ASN A 35 -3.39 -15.42 6.29
CA ASN A 35 -3.00 -15.51 7.70
C ASN A 35 -1.97 -14.44 8.08
N ARG A 36 -0.89 -14.31 7.30
CA ARG A 36 0.22 -13.41 7.61
C ARG A 36 -0.15 -11.94 7.45
N LEU A 37 -0.87 -11.57 6.40
CA LEU A 37 -1.38 -10.21 6.21
C LEU A 37 -2.36 -9.81 7.30
N SER A 38 -3.22 -10.72 7.77
CA SER A 38 -4.14 -10.43 8.89
C SER A 38 -3.38 -10.03 10.17
N ARG A 39 -2.22 -10.65 10.44
CA ARG A 39 -1.36 -10.30 11.57
C ARG A 39 -0.64 -8.96 11.32
N ALA A 40 -0.12 -8.77 10.11
CA ALA A 40 0.57 -7.56 9.69
C ALA A 40 -0.33 -6.31 9.75
N ALA A 41 -1.62 -6.44 9.43
CA ALA A 41 -2.58 -5.34 9.38
C ALA A 41 -2.66 -4.52 10.69
N SER A 42 -2.46 -5.16 11.84
CA SER A 42 -2.45 -4.50 13.16
C SER A 42 -1.13 -3.81 13.51
N ARG A 43 -0.03 -4.20 12.83
CA ARG A 43 1.35 -3.83 13.18
C ARG A 43 1.95 -2.82 12.23
N TYR A 44 1.51 -2.81 10.97
CA TYR A 44 2.15 -2.05 9.91
C TYR A 44 1.19 -1.17 9.10
N SER A 45 1.77 -0.10 8.54
CA SER A 45 1.23 0.73 7.47
C SER A 45 2.26 0.84 6.36
N ILE A 46 1.81 1.00 5.12
CA ILE A 46 2.68 1.37 4.01
C ILE A 46 2.64 2.89 3.89
N GLN A 47 3.79 3.53 3.92
CA GLN A 47 3.93 4.98 3.74
C GLN A 47 4.62 5.24 2.40
N ALA A 48 4.00 6.06 1.56
CA ALA A 48 4.65 6.69 0.43
C ALA A 48 4.80 8.19 0.70
N GLU A 49 6.04 8.67 0.76
CA GLU A 49 6.37 10.08 1.07
C GLU A 49 6.89 10.79 -0.17
N VAL A 50 6.37 11.98 -0.47
CA VAL A 50 6.92 12.83 -1.52
C VAL A 50 8.30 13.32 -1.11
N VAL A 51 9.32 12.86 -1.82
CA VAL A 51 10.73 13.23 -1.59
C VAL A 51 11.25 14.22 -2.62
N GLN A 52 10.56 14.36 -3.75
CA GLN A 52 10.85 15.33 -4.79
C GLN A 52 9.55 15.68 -5.51
N GLY A 53 9.38 16.96 -5.87
CA GLY A 53 8.22 17.41 -6.63
C GLY A 53 8.49 18.74 -7.33
N LYS A 54 8.10 18.83 -8.61
CA LYS A 54 8.09 20.10 -9.37
C LYS A 54 6.81 20.16 -10.21
N HIS A 55 6.18 21.34 -10.24
CA HIS A 55 5.03 21.65 -11.11
C HIS A 55 3.87 20.62 -11.05
N CYS A 56 3.60 20.03 -9.88
CA CYS A 56 2.50 19.08 -9.72
C CYS A 56 1.14 19.79 -9.80
N ASN A 57 0.35 19.50 -10.82
CA ASN A 57 -1.02 20.04 -10.97
C ASN A 57 -1.95 19.67 -9.78
N SER A 58 -1.71 18.52 -9.13
CA SER A 58 -2.49 18.09 -7.96
C SER A 58 -2.04 18.75 -6.65
N GLY A 59 -0.98 19.56 -6.68
CA GLY A 59 -0.47 20.29 -5.52
C GLY A 59 0.29 19.43 -4.50
N HIS A 60 0.82 18.28 -4.92
CA HIS A 60 1.67 17.46 -4.05
C HIS A 60 3.01 18.14 -3.80
N ALA A 61 3.39 18.26 -2.53
CA ALA A 61 4.61 18.92 -2.08
C ALA A 61 5.50 17.94 -1.30
N VAL A 62 6.81 18.23 -1.22
CA VAL A 62 7.77 17.44 -0.44
C VAL A 62 7.30 17.33 1.02
N GLY A 63 7.33 16.12 1.57
CA GLY A 63 6.83 15.80 2.91
C GLY A 63 5.38 15.33 2.95
N ASP A 64 4.62 15.47 1.86
CA ASP A 64 3.29 14.85 1.75
C ASP A 64 3.40 13.32 1.90
N LYS A 65 2.51 12.74 2.71
CA LYS A 65 2.47 11.30 2.97
C LYS A 65 1.15 10.72 2.49
N PHE A 66 1.25 9.59 1.81
CA PHE A 66 0.14 8.71 1.46
C PHE A 66 0.26 7.47 2.32
N ILE A 67 -0.74 7.21 3.16
CA ILE A 67 -0.73 6.09 4.09
C ILE A 67 -1.70 5.04 3.59
N LEU A 68 -1.22 3.81 3.46
CA LEU A 68 -2.01 2.64 3.13
C LEU A 68 -2.00 1.65 4.30
N ASP A 69 -3.05 0.84 4.39
CA ASP A 69 -3.03 -0.35 5.23
C ASP A 69 -2.17 -1.47 4.61
N ALA A 70 -2.05 -2.60 5.31
CA ALA A 70 -1.26 -3.73 4.85
C ALA A 70 -1.83 -4.39 3.58
N ASP A 71 -3.12 -4.18 3.28
CA ASP A 71 -3.79 -4.73 2.09
C ASP A 71 -3.69 -3.77 0.89
N GLY A 72 -3.08 -2.59 1.06
CA GLY A 72 -2.91 -1.60 0.01
C GLY A 72 -4.05 -0.59 -0.13
N ASN A 73 -4.95 -0.48 0.85
CA ASN A 73 -6.01 0.53 0.83
C ASN A 73 -5.52 1.84 1.43
N PHE A 74 -5.81 2.97 0.78
CA PHE A 74 -5.51 4.28 1.36
C PHE A 74 -6.33 4.53 2.63
N ILE A 75 -5.63 4.90 3.70
CA ILE A 75 -6.24 5.46 4.91
C ILE A 75 -6.39 6.96 4.64
N SER A 76 -7.45 7.32 3.92
CA SER A 76 -7.67 8.63 3.30
C SER A 76 -7.47 9.82 4.25
N LYS A 77 -7.84 9.68 5.52
CA LYS A 77 -7.64 10.74 6.52
C LYS A 77 -6.18 11.14 6.74
N PHE A 78 -5.22 10.24 6.49
CA PHE A 78 -3.79 10.51 6.60
C PHE A 78 -3.14 10.87 5.25
N CYS A 79 -3.94 11.01 4.19
CA CYS A 79 -3.47 11.29 2.84
C CYS A 79 -3.77 12.75 2.44
N PRO A 80 -3.15 13.27 1.36
CA PRO A 80 -3.57 14.54 0.78
C PRO A 80 -5.03 14.52 0.35
N LYS A 81 -5.72 15.68 0.41
CA LYS A 81 -7.12 15.80 -0.04
C LYS A 81 -7.32 15.42 -1.51
N LYS A 82 -6.34 15.74 -2.36
CA LYS A 82 -6.30 15.35 -3.78
C LYS A 82 -5.27 14.24 -3.94
N MET A 83 -5.64 13.11 -4.51
CA MET A 83 -4.72 12.01 -4.80
C MET A 83 -4.75 11.73 -6.30
N CYS A 84 -3.71 12.18 -7.02
CA CYS A 84 -3.65 12.04 -8.47
C CYS A 84 -3.56 10.57 -8.89
N VAL A 85 -4.44 10.11 -9.78
CA VAL A 85 -4.46 8.71 -10.28
C VAL A 85 -3.10 8.31 -10.89
N TYR A 86 -2.43 9.23 -11.58
CA TYR A 86 -1.14 8.98 -12.22
C TYR A 86 0.00 8.75 -11.22
N LEU A 87 -0.08 9.36 -10.04
CA LEU A 87 0.91 9.20 -8.98
C LEU A 87 0.59 7.96 -8.14
N ILE A 88 -0.66 7.79 -7.72
CA ILE A 88 -1.05 6.67 -6.84
C ILE A 88 -1.04 5.32 -7.57
N SER A 89 -1.25 5.29 -8.89
CA SER A 89 -1.14 4.04 -9.67
C SER A 89 0.25 3.43 -9.62
N GLN A 90 1.29 4.25 -9.40
CA GLN A 90 2.67 3.81 -9.28
C GLN A 90 2.93 3.00 -8.00
N LEU A 91 1.98 2.99 -7.06
CA LEU A 91 2.09 2.25 -5.80
C LEU A 91 1.66 0.78 -5.93
N ALA A 92 1.03 0.37 -7.05
CA ALA A 92 0.54 -0.99 -7.21
C ALA A 92 1.65 -2.05 -7.06
N VAL A 93 2.77 -1.87 -7.76
CA VAL A 93 3.91 -2.80 -7.72
C VAL A 93 4.61 -2.82 -6.36
N PRO A 94 5.03 -1.69 -5.76
CA PRO A 94 5.68 -1.75 -4.44
C PRO A 94 4.76 -2.30 -3.35
N VAL A 95 3.44 -2.04 -3.41
CA VAL A 95 2.47 -2.66 -2.49
C VAL A 95 2.43 -4.17 -2.67
N ALA A 96 2.37 -4.67 -3.91
CA ALA A 96 2.41 -6.11 -4.18
C ALA A 96 3.70 -6.76 -3.65
N LEU A 97 4.87 -6.14 -3.87
CA LEU A 97 6.16 -6.62 -3.35
C LEU A 97 6.17 -6.68 -1.82
N ILE A 98 5.65 -5.66 -1.15
CA ILE A 98 5.52 -5.62 0.31
C ILE A 98 4.57 -6.73 0.80
N ASN A 99 3.44 -6.93 0.11
CA ASN A 99 2.46 -7.97 0.43
C ASN A 99 3.04 -9.38 0.32
N GLU A 100 3.83 -9.66 -0.73
CA GLU A 100 4.54 -10.93 -0.87
C GLU A 100 5.54 -11.13 0.29
N ARG A 101 6.34 -10.11 0.62
CA ARG A 101 7.30 -10.22 1.73
C ARG A 101 6.61 -10.44 3.08
N LEU A 102 5.55 -9.70 3.37
CA LEU A 102 4.75 -9.90 4.57
C LEU A 102 4.10 -11.30 4.60
N GLY A 103 3.62 -11.77 3.44
CA GLY A 103 3.06 -13.11 3.23
C GLY A 103 4.06 -14.23 3.52
N GLU A 104 5.34 -14.01 3.24
CA GLU A 104 6.43 -14.94 3.52
C GLU A 104 7.12 -14.70 4.87
N GLY A 105 6.68 -13.71 5.65
CA GLY A 105 7.28 -13.38 6.95
C GLY A 105 8.69 -12.80 6.87
N LEU A 106 9.05 -12.20 5.73
CA LEU A 106 10.32 -11.52 5.49
C LEU A 106 10.28 -10.07 6.00
N GLU A 107 11.45 -9.45 6.21
CA GLU A 107 11.56 -8.02 6.54
C GLU A 107 10.93 -7.18 5.42
N PRO A 108 9.83 -6.46 5.68
CA PRO A 108 9.04 -5.82 4.62
C PRO A 108 9.71 -4.64 3.94
N ASN A 109 10.74 -4.02 4.54
CA ASN A 109 11.49 -2.93 3.91
C ASN A 109 12.62 -3.41 2.98
N ASP A 110 13.00 -4.69 3.01
CA ASP A 110 14.11 -5.24 2.22
C ASP A 110 13.68 -5.66 0.80
N PHE A 111 12.82 -4.87 0.15
CA PHE A 111 12.49 -5.02 -1.27
C PHE A 111 13.44 -4.18 -2.13
N HIS A 112 13.86 -4.76 -3.26
CA HIS A 112 14.91 -4.19 -4.13
C HIS A 112 14.39 -3.16 -5.12
N PHE A 113 13.26 -3.45 -5.77
CA PHE A 113 12.69 -2.62 -6.82
C PHE A 113 11.66 -1.64 -6.26
N MET A 114 11.38 -0.53 -6.94
CA MET A 114 10.24 0.35 -6.63
C MET A 114 10.24 0.99 -5.23
N ARG A 115 11.39 1.07 -4.55
CA ARG A 115 11.54 1.89 -3.32
C ARG A 115 11.31 3.37 -3.59
N TYR A 116 11.63 3.80 -4.80
CA TYR A 116 11.29 5.11 -5.32
C TYR A 116 10.45 4.92 -6.58
N VAL A 117 9.34 5.65 -6.66
CA VAL A 117 8.45 5.63 -7.83
C VAL A 117 8.12 7.07 -8.23
N ARG A 118 7.90 7.30 -9.52
CA ARG A 118 7.61 8.63 -10.09
C ARG A 118 6.30 8.59 -10.84
N CYS A 119 5.51 9.65 -10.78
CA CYS A 119 4.40 9.80 -11.73
C CYS A 119 4.94 9.79 -13.18
N PRO A 120 4.14 9.37 -14.18
CA PRO A 120 4.58 9.26 -15.57
C PRO A 120 4.85 10.59 -16.28
N ASP A 121 4.43 11.72 -15.68
CA ASP A 121 4.68 13.04 -16.25
C ASP A 121 6.20 13.33 -16.26
N SER A 122 6.72 13.49 -17.48
CA SER A 122 8.15 13.66 -17.77
C SER A 122 8.58 15.14 -17.81
N GLY A 123 7.69 16.05 -17.42
CA GLY A 123 7.96 17.48 -17.36
C GLY A 123 7.77 18.24 -18.67
N VAL A 124 8.02 19.54 -18.60
CA VAL A 124 7.70 20.52 -19.65
C VAL A 124 8.41 20.26 -20.98
N GLU A 125 9.64 19.73 -20.94
CA GLU A 125 10.41 19.36 -22.14
C GLU A 125 9.75 18.22 -22.95
N CYS A 126 8.81 17.50 -22.34
CA CYS A 126 8.03 16.44 -22.96
C CYS A 126 6.54 16.78 -23.07
N PHE A 127 6.19 18.09 -23.09
CA PHE A 127 4.80 18.58 -23.08
C PHE A 127 3.98 18.15 -21.85
N GLY A 128 4.66 17.81 -20.75
CA GLY A 128 4.05 17.54 -19.44
C GLY A 128 4.02 18.78 -18.53
N TYR A 129 3.61 18.60 -17.28
CA TYR A 129 3.61 19.65 -16.27
C TYR A 129 4.89 19.61 -15.44
N GLY A 130 5.24 18.44 -14.92
CA GLY A 130 6.35 18.23 -13.99
C GLY A 130 6.35 16.82 -13.41
N GLU A 131 7.20 16.54 -12.43
CA GLU A 131 7.35 15.19 -11.88
C GLU A 131 7.27 15.21 -10.35
N VAL A 132 6.66 14.17 -9.78
CA VAL A 132 6.63 13.89 -8.35
C VAL A 132 7.22 12.50 -8.12
N MET A 133 8.17 12.40 -7.17
CA MET A 133 8.77 11.15 -6.75
C MET A 133 8.36 10.82 -5.31
N LEU A 134 7.89 9.58 -5.12
CA LEU A 134 7.57 9.00 -3.82
C LEU A 134 8.69 8.06 -3.38
N ARG A 135 9.02 8.08 -2.08
CA ARG A 135 9.75 7.02 -1.39
C ARG A 135 8.74 6.13 -0.66
N VAL A 136 8.76 4.83 -0.95
CA VAL A 136 7.85 3.84 -0.34
C VAL A 136 8.59 3.07 0.76
N GLN A 137 7.93 2.88 1.90
CA GLN A 137 8.46 2.12 3.04
C GLN A 137 7.32 1.55 3.90
N VAL A 138 7.63 0.51 4.68
CA VAL A 138 6.74 -0.02 5.70
C VAL A 138 7.11 0.55 7.06
N VAL A 139 6.12 1.10 7.76
CA VAL A 139 6.26 1.76 9.06
C VAL A 139 5.36 1.10 10.10
N PRO A 140 5.59 1.31 11.41
CA PRO A 140 4.62 0.93 12.45
C PRO A 140 3.23 1.47 12.13
N ARG A 141 2.18 0.71 12.49
CA ARG A 141 0.79 1.04 12.16
C ARG A 141 0.44 2.45 12.61
N ILE A 142 0.09 3.31 11.63
CA ILE A 142 -0.36 4.68 11.90
C ILE A 142 -1.81 4.62 12.39
N LYS A 143 -2.07 5.27 13.53
CA LYS A 143 -3.37 5.35 14.22
C LYS A 143 -3.60 6.79 14.71
N GLY A 144 -4.84 7.10 15.12
CA GLY A 144 -5.19 8.40 15.69
C GLY A 144 -5.62 9.43 14.66
N GLU A 145 -5.41 10.71 15.00
CA GLU A 145 -5.77 11.86 14.18
C GLU A 145 -4.64 12.28 13.23
N PRO A 146 -4.95 12.83 12.05
CA PRO A 146 -3.94 13.33 11.13
C PRO A 146 -3.17 14.50 11.76
N VAL A 147 -1.85 14.52 11.58
CA VAL A 147 -1.05 15.70 11.93
C VAL A 147 -1.37 16.81 10.93
N PRO A 148 -1.73 18.03 11.38
CA PRO A 148 -1.97 19.16 10.49
C PRO A 148 -0.75 19.40 9.61
N ARG A 149 -0.97 19.66 8.31
CA ARG A 149 0.11 20.10 7.43
C ARG A 149 0.59 21.47 7.90
N SER A 150 1.89 21.61 8.14
CA SER A 150 2.53 22.92 8.11
C SER A 150 2.37 23.46 6.69
N GLY A 151 1.48 24.43 6.53
CA GLY A 151 1.22 25.10 5.25
C GLY A 151 2.41 25.91 4.78
#